data_AF-A0A9F2R5N6-F1
#
_entry.id   AF-A0A9F2R5N6-F1
#
_cell.length_a   1.000
_cell.length_b   1.000
_cell.length_c   1.000
_cell.angle_alpha   90.00
_cell.angle_beta   90.00
_cell.angle_gamma   90.00
#
_symmetry.space_group_name_H-M   'P 1'
#
loop_
_entity.id
_entity.type
_entity.pdbx_description
1 polymer ?
#
loop_
_entity_poly.entity_id
_entity_poly.type
_entity_poly.pdbx_seq_one_letter_code
_entity_poly.pdbx_strand_id
1 'polypeptide(L)'
;LQGLLLLLFAKQAHLPFIRGVRSQFTRTGLHGYWGNKGGVSIRLSLYGHSVCFLNCHLPAHQENAKQRLDDFEHILEMQHFEEKTFPSALDHQLLFWFGDLNFRIEDYGLHFIRESISNSRFNLLWEKDQLNMAKKKIFFLQEFLEGPLEFKPTYKFDLHSDEYDTSEKKRKPAWTDRILWRVKSPPSPPPQGAPGEGGLSVSLRSYTSHMDYDISDHKPVTGTFELKVQPLWADPLVLLCPVGTWSAEQDATVSYVTAPEFVSSAWDWIGLYKVTFQHANDYVMYVWVQDNEISSREGVKQVYLGAEGLPRAGGEFLLGYYSNALRSIVGISQPVQVRPSQRPVEQHVGWGGPSSTERLRCERPPCDF
;
A
#
# COMPACT_ATOMS: atom_id res chain seq x y z
N LEU A 1 -0.37 11.71 -12.17
CA LEU A 1 0.05 10.69 -13.15
C LEU A 1 -1.23 10.08 -13.73
N GLN A 2 -1.29 9.75 -15.02
CA GLN A 2 -2.46 9.16 -15.66
C GLN A 2 -2.20 7.68 -15.96
N GLY A 3 -3.12 6.79 -15.60
CA GLY A 3 -3.05 5.37 -15.95
C GLY A 3 -2.09 4.51 -15.12
N LEU A 4 -1.58 5.00 -13.99
CA LEU A 4 -0.90 4.18 -12.98
C LEU A 4 -1.65 4.29 -11.66
N LEU A 5 -1.85 3.14 -11.02
CA LEU A 5 -2.52 3.01 -9.74
C LEU A 5 -1.70 2.07 -8.85
N LEU A 6 -1.56 2.42 -7.59
CA LEU A 6 -0.98 1.56 -6.57
C LEU A 6 -1.90 1.59 -5.35
N LEU A 7 -2.41 0.42 -5.00
CA LEU A 7 -3.29 0.23 -3.84
C LEU A 7 -2.60 -0.72 -2.87
N LEU A 8 -2.68 -0.39 -1.58
CA LEU A 8 -2.17 -1.23 -0.51
C LEU A 8 -3.34 -1.60 0.42
N PHE A 9 -3.50 -2.89 0.67
CA PHE A 9 -4.49 -3.42 1.59
C PHE A 9 -3.79 -4.18 2.73
N ALA A 10 -4.32 -4.06 3.94
CA ALA A 10 -3.80 -4.75 5.12
C ALA A 10 -4.94 -5.35 5.92
N LYS A 11 -4.69 -6.50 6.57
CA LYS A 11 -5.62 -7.05 7.57
C LYS A 11 -5.67 -6.10 8.77
N GLN A 12 -6.84 -5.93 9.37
CA GLN A 12 -7.06 -5.02 10.49
C GLN A 12 -6.10 -5.24 11.66
N ALA A 13 -5.75 -6.50 11.96
CA ALA A 13 -4.81 -6.86 13.02
C ALA A 13 -3.40 -6.25 12.86
N HIS A 14 -3.02 -5.84 11.64
CA HIS A 14 -1.71 -5.25 11.36
C HIS A 14 -1.71 -3.72 11.37
N LEU A 15 -2.89 -3.07 11.32
CA LEU A 15 -3.00 -1.62 11.20
C LEU A 15 -2.20 -0.85 12.29
N PRO A 16 -2.24 -1.23 13.58
CA PRO A 16 -1.47 -0.52 14.63
C PRO A 16 0.06 -0.54 14.44
N PHE A 17 0.55 -1.42 13.57
CA PHE A 17 1.96 -1.63 13.28
C PHE A 17 2.37 -1.15 11.89
N ILE A 18 1.44 -0.57 11.12
CA ILE A 18 1.68 0.07 9.83
C ILE A 18 1.62 1.58 10.02
N ARG A 19 2.78 2.24 9.99
CA ARG A 19 2.95 3.64 10.38
C ARG A 19 3.64 4.45 9.31
N GLY A 20 3.52 5.77 9.35
CA GLY A 20 4.29 6.66 8.47
C GLY A 20 3.99 6.45 7.00
N VAL A 21 2.73 6.12 6.66
CA VAL A 21 2.31 5.86 5.28
C VAL A 21 2.44 7.17 4.49
N ARG A 22 3.18 7.12 3.38
CA ARG A 22 3.35 8.25 2.45
C ARG A 22 3.34 7.72 1.02
N SER A 23 2.80 8.53 0.12
CA SER A 23 2.81 8.24 -1.32
C SER A 23 3.54 9.33 -2.08
N GLN A 24 4.20 8.94 -3.17
CA GLN A 24 4.85 9.86 -4.10
C GLN A 24 4.56 9.45 -5.55
N PHE A 25 4.74 10.37 -6.48
CA PHE A 25 4.70 10.06 -7.91
C PHE A 25 5.70 10.90 -8.70
N THR A 26 6.20 10.33 -9.80
CA THR A 26 7.07 11.01 -10.76
C THR A 26 6.53 10.76 -12.16
N ARG A 27 6.51 11.80 -13.00
CA ARG A 27 6.14 11.71 -14.41
C ARG A 27 7.41 11.68 -15.25
N THR A 28 7.49 10.80 -16.23
CA THR A 28 8.61 10.73 -17.17
C THR A 28 8.18 10.89 -18.63
N GLY A 29 6.87 10.80 -18.92
CA GLY A 29 6.34 10.97 -20.26
C GLY A 29 6.61 12.37 -20.83
N LEU A 30 7.06 12.45 -22.09
CA LEU A 30 7.47 13.70 -22.75
C LEU A 30 8.40 14.54 -21.85
N HIS A 31 9.50 13.98 -21.33
CA HIS A 31 10.43 14.68 -20.42
C HIS A 31 9.72 15.26 -19.17
N GLY A 32 8.71 14.55 -18.64
CA GLY A 32 7.96 14.94 -17.45
C GLY A 32 6.73 15.82 -17.70
N TYR A 33 6.53 16.34 -18.91
CA TYR A 33 5.35 17.14 -19.26
C TYR A 33 4.05 16.32 -19.28
N TRP A 34 4.13 15.02 -19.59
CA TRP A 34 2.97 14.16 -19.74
C TRP A 34 2.95 12.99 -18.75
N GLY A 35 1.78 12.69 -18.21
CA GLY A 35 1.63 11.78 -17.08
C GLY A 35 1.43 10.30 -17.40
N ASN A 36 1.62 9.83 -18.64
CA ASN A 36 1.32 8.45 -19.04
C ASN A 36 2.47 7.43 -18.80
N LYS A 37 3.62 7.92 -18.34
CA LYS A 37 4.82 7.15 -17.98
C LYS A 37 5.42 7.74 -16.71
N GLY A 38 6.05 6.88 -15.92
CA GLY A 38 6.66 7.27 -14.66
C GLY A 38 6.47 6.21 -13.58
N GLY A 39 6.42 6.66 -12.32
CA GLY A 39 6.27 5.77 -11.17
C GLY A 39 5.40 6.36 -10.09
N VAL A 40 4.71 5.48 -9.35
CA VAL A 40 4.01 5.79 -8.09
C VAL A 40 4.60 4.92 -6.99
N SER A 41 4.79 5.48 -5.82
CA SER A 41 5.25 4.71 -4.67
C SER A 41 4.37 4.91 -3.45
N ILE A 42 4.32 3.88 -2.62
CA ILE A 42 3.83 3.94 -1.24
C ILE A 42 4.96 3.43 -0.35
N ARG A 43 5.34 4.23 0.64
CA ARG A 43 6.24 3.81 1.72
C ARG A 43 5.54 3.81 3.05
N LEU A 44 6.04 2.98 3.95
CA LEU A 44 5.53 2.82 5.31
C LEU A 44 6.60 2.19 6.22
N SER A 45 6.37 2.27 7.51
CA SER A 45 7.01 1.41 8.51
C SER A 45 6.08 0.25 8.85
N LEU A 46 6.57 -0.97 8.69
CA LEU A 46 5.88 -2.22 9.00
C LEU A 46 6.58 -2.89 10.19
N TYR A 47 5.94 -2.91 11.36
CA TYR A 47 6.50 -3.51 12.59
C TYR A 47 7.88 -2.99 13.01
N GLY A 48 8.27 -1.79 12.57
CA GLY A 48 9.59 -1.22 12.84
C GLY A 48 10.38 -0.95 11.57
N HIS A 49 10.07 -1.70 10.51
CA HIS A 49 10.93 -1.83 9.35
C HIS A 49 10.44 -0.96 8.21
N SER A 50 11.36 -0.23 7.55
CA SER A 50 10.99 0.63 6.43
C SER A 50 10.78 -0.21 5.16
N VAL A 51 9.57 -0.10 4.59
CA VAL A 51 9.16 -0.81 3.37
C VAL A 51 8.67 0.20 2.34
N CYS A 52 9.09 0.04 1.09
CA CYS A 52 8.62 0.84 -0.05
C CYS A 52 8.13 -0.07 -1.18
N PHE A 53 7.02 0.32 -1.79
CA PHE A 53 6.44 -0.30 -2.97
C PHE A 53 6.48 0.72 -4.10
N LEU A 54 7.17 0.41 -5.19
CA LEU A 54 7.33 1.28 -6.35
C LEU A 54 6.76 0.60 -7.60
N ASN A 55 5.63 1.11 -8.08
CA ASN A 55 4.99 0.70 -9.32
C ASN A 55 5.40 1.65 -10.46
N CYS A 56 6.00 1.14 -11.52
CA CYS A 56 6.45 1.91 -12.67
C CYS A 56 5.75 1.47 -13.97
N HIS A 57 5.58 2.42 -14.87
CA HIS A 57 5.23 2.19 -16.26
C HIS A 57 6.26 2.92 -17.11
N LEU A 58 7.22 2.15 -17.64
CA LEU A 58 8.39 2.68 -18.31
C LEU A 58 8.19 2.77 -19.83
N PRO A 59 9.03 3.52 -20.57
CA PRO A 59 8.87 3.72 -22.01
C PRO A 59 8.77 2.42 -22.80
N ALA A 60 7.77 2.35 -23.68
CA ALA A 60 7.52 1.20 -24.55
C ALA A 60 8.53 1.13 -25.70
N HIS A 61 8.42 0.08 -26.51
CA HIS A 61 9.24 -0.21 -27.69
C HIS A 61 10.65 -0.78 -27.39
N GLN A 62 11.19 -1.55 -28.33
CA GLN A 62 12.39 -2.37 -28.11
C GLN A 62 13.63 -1.50 -27.95
N GLU A 63 13.77 -0.48 -28.80
CA GLU A 63 14.86 0.48 -28.89
C GLU A 63 15.08 1.33 -27.61
N ASN A 64 14.06 1.46 -26.76
CA ASN A 64 14.09 2.36 -25.60
C ASN A 64 14.69 1.74 -24.33
N ALA A 65 15.53 0.70 -24.45
CA ALA A 65 16.11 0.00 -23.30
C ALA A 65 16.92 0.92 -22.40
N LYS A 66 17.73 1.81 -22.99
CA LYS A 66 18.48 2.81 -22.24
C LYS A 66 17.55 3.82 -21.56
N GLN A 67 16.56 4.36 -22.29
CA GLN A 67 15.60 5.32 -21.75
C GLN A 67 14.82 4.75 -20.55
N ARG A 68 14.48 3.45 -20.55
CA ARG A 68 13.84 2.81 -19.39
C ARG A 68 14.71 2.86 -18.14
N LEU A 69 16.02 2.73 -18.30
CA LEU A 69 16.97 2.81 -17.18
C LEU A 69 17.12 4.26 -16.71
N ASP A 70 17.30 5.20 -17.64
CA ASP A 70 17.38 6.64 -17.34
C ASP A 70 16.10 7.12 -16.62
N ASP A 71 14.92 6.69 -17.08
CA ASP A 71 13.62 6.98 -16.43
C ASP A 71 13.53 6.37 -15.03
N PHE A 72 14.02 5.13 -14.83
CA PHE A 72 13.99 4.47 -13.53
C PHE A 72 14.90 5.18 -12.52
N GLU A 73 16.12 5.53 -12.91
CA GLU A 73 17.05 6.32 -12.11
C GLU A 73 16.42 7.67 -11.74
N HIS A 74 15.84 8.38 -12.71
CA HIS A 74 15.16 9.65 -12.47
C HIS A 74 13.97 9.50 -11.50
N ILE A 75 13.19 8.43 -11.57
CA ILE A 75 12.11 8.15 -10.61
C ILE A 75 12.67 7.98 -9.19
N LEU A 76 13.76 7.23 -9.03
CA LEU A 76 14.40 7.01 -7.73
C LEU A 76 15.01 8.29 -7.14
N GLU A 77 15.52 9.17 -8.00
CA GLU A 77 16.08 10.48 -7.61
C GLU A 77 14.98 11.46 -7.21
N MET A 78 13.88 11.53 -7.96
CA MET A 78 12.84 12.56 -7.72
C MET A 78 11.89 12.23 -6.57
N GLN A 79 11.69 10.94 -6.25
CA GLN A 79 10.77 10.54 -5.18
C GLN A 79 11.44 10.64 -3.82
N HIS A 80 11.40 11.85 -3.27
CA HIS A 80 11.80 12.11 -1.90
C HIS A 80 10.62 12.06 -0.94
N PHE A 81 10.84 11.44 0.22
CA PHE A 81 9.87 11.46 1.31
C PHE A 81 10.29 12.52 2.34
N GLU A 82 9.32 13.22 2.93
CA GLU A 82 9.56 14.34 3.87
C GLU A 82 10.23 13.90 5.19
N GLU A 83 10.44 12.60 5.39
CA GLU A 83 11.21 12.06 6.51
C GLU A 83 12.71 12.10 6.18
N LYS A 84 13.46 12.93 6.92
CA LYS A 84 14.94 13.04 6.82
C LYS A 84 15.67 11.69 6.92
N THR A 85 15.04 10.68 7.52
CA THR A 85 15.60 9.34 7.73
C THR A 85 15.60 8.47 6.47
N PHE A 86 14.76 8.73 5.47
CA PHE A 86 14.66 7.92 4.25
C PHE A 86 14.41 8.79 3.01
N PRO A 87 15.44 9.51 2.53
CA PRO A 87 15.28 10.46 1.43
C PRO A 87 14.98 9.79 0.08
N SER A 88 15.28 8.51 -0.14
CA SER A 88 14.95 7.80 -1.38
C SER A 88 14.29 6.44 -1.14
N ALA A 89 13.61 5.92 -2.16
CA ALA A 89 13.10 4.55 -2.18
C ALA A 89 14.21 3.51 -1.88
N LEU A 90 15.45 3.75 -2.33
CA LEU A 90 16.60 2.87 -2.08
C LEU A 90 17.05 2.84 -0.61
N ASP A 91 16.61 3.78 0.23
CA ASP A 91 16.99 3.83 1.64
C ASP A 91 16.17 2.88 2.52
N HIS A 92 15.05 2.37 2.00
CA HIS A 92 14.18 1.46 2.71
C HIS A 92 14.84 0.10 2.90
N GLN A 93 14.57 -0.55 4.04
CA GLN A 93 15.08 -1.89 4.33
C GLN A 93 14.57 -2.91 3.30
N LEU A 94 13.33 -2.76 2.86
CA LEU A 94 12.73 -3.55 1.79
C LEU A 94 12.12 -2.63 0.73
N LEU A 95 12.54 -2.79 -0.52
CA LEU A 95 11.96 -2.10 -1.67
C LEU A 95 11.42 -3.14 -2.66
N PHE A 96 10.13 -3.07 -2.97
CA PHE A 96 9.55 -3.74 -4.13
C PHE A 96 9.53 -2.79 -5.32
N TRP A 97 10.02 -3.24 -6.47
CA TRP A 97 9.97 -2.52 -7.73
C TRP A 97 9.26 -3.38 -8.77
N PHE A 98 8.13 -2.91 -9.28
CA PHE A 98 7.27 -3.69 -10.17
C PHE A 98 6.49 -2.82 -11.15
N GLY A 99 5.73 -3.46 -12.03
CA GLY A 99 4.82 -2.82 -12.98
C GLY A 99 5.11 -3.22 -14.43
N ASP A 100 4.60 -2.44 -15.37
CA ASP A 100 4.95 -2.55 -16.80
C ASP A 100 6.31 -1.87 -17.03
N LEU A 101 7.37 -2.62 -16.77
CA LEU A 101 8.74 -2.17 -16.96
C LEU A 101 9.13 -2.14 -18.44
N ASN A 102 8.30 -2.69 -19.34
CA ASN A 102 8.43 -2.59 -20.80
C ASN A 102 9.73 -3.13 -21.42
N PHE A 103 10.56 -3.86 -20.68
CA PHE A 103 11.74 -4.55 -21.22
C PHE A 103 11.32 -5.66 -22.19
N ARG A 104 12.13 -5.86 -23.25
CA ARG A 104 11.84 -6.73 -24.40
C ARG A 104 12.90 -7.81 -24.57
N ILE A 105 12.62 -8.77 -25.44
CA ILE A 105 13.57 -9.79 -25.88
C ILE A 105 14.29 -9.28 -27.14
N GLU A 106 15.60 -9.08 -27.04
CA GLU A 106 16.48 -8.68 -28.15
C GLU A 106 16.98 -9.87 -28.96
N ASP A 107 17.59 -9.59 -30.12
CA ASP A 107 18.37 -10.50 -30.98
C ASP A 107 17.68 -11.76 -31.54
N TYR A 108 16.57 -12.22 -30.98
CA TYR A 108 15.83 -13.38 -31.48
C TYR A 108 14.73 -12.99 -32.46
N GLY A 109 14.61 -13.77 -33.53
CA GLY A 109 13.51 -13.67 -34.49
C GLY A 109 12.20 -14.18 -33.89
N LEU A 110 11.07 -13.68 -34.40
CA LEU A 110 9.72 -14.03 -33.90
C LEU A 110 9.46 -15.54 -33.92
N HIS A 111 9.94 -16.25 -34.94
CA HIS A 111 9.78 -17.71 -35.06
C HIS A 111 10.42 -18.45 -33.87
N PHE A 112 11.69 -18.15 -33.57
CA PHE A 112 12.41 -18.77 -32.47
C PHE A 112 11.76 -18.49 -31.11
N ILE A 113 11.28 -17.26 -30.90
CA ILE A 113 10.55 -16.87 -29.68
C ILE A 113 9.28 -17.72 -29.54
N ARG A 114 8.44 -17.78 -30.59
CA ARG A 114 7.19 -18.55 -30.58
C ARG A 114 7.42 -20.04 -30.38
N GLU A 115 8.43 -20.61 -31.03
CA GLU A 115 8.81 -22.02 -30.84
C GLU A 115 9.27 -22.29 -29.40
N SER A 116 10.09 -21.40 -28.83
CA SER A 116 10.55 -21.51 -27.44
C SER A 116 9.38 -21.46 -26.46
N ILE A 117 8.42 -20.55 -26.68
CA ILE A 117 7.20 -20.44 -25.86
C ILE A 117 6.31 -21.67 -25.99
N SER A 118 6.09 -22.16 -27.22
CA SER A 118 5.19 -23.31 -27.49
C SER A 118 5.71 -24.61 -26.85
N ASN A 119 7.03 -24.73 -26.71
CA ASN A 119 7.67 -25.87 -26.06
C ASN A 119 7.99 -25.62 -24.57
N SER A 120 7.52 -24.51 -23.98
CA SER A 120 7.81 -24.10 -22.60
C SER A 120 9.32 -24.02 -22.27
N ARG A 121 10.16 -23.74 -23.28
CA ARG A 121 11.62 -23.59 -23.15
C ARG A 121 11.98 -22.11 -22.89
N PHE A 122 11.38 -21.51 -21.87
CA PHE A 122 11.52 -20.07 -21.58
C PHE A 122 12.95 -19.65 -21.26
N ASN A 123 13.71 -20.54 -20.62
CA ASN A 123 15.10 -20.32 -20.24
C ASN A 123 16.01 -19.96 -21.43
N LEU A 124 15.68 -20.40 -22.64
CA LEU A 124 16.42 -20.06 -23.86
C LEU A 124 16.31 -18.58 -24.23
N LEU A 125 15.32 -17.86 -23.68
CA LEU A 125 15.05 -16.46 -23.98
C LEU A 125 15.68 -15.51 -22.96
N TRP A 126 16.03 -15.99 -21.76
CA TRP A 126 16.44 -15.16 -20.64
C TRP A 126 17.71 -14.35 -20.89
N GLU A 127 18.67 -14.88 -21.66
CA GLU A 127 19.93 -14.19 -21.93
C GLU A 127 19.76 -12.95 -22.82
N LYS A 128 18.65 -12.89 -23.56
CA LYS A 128 18.30 -11.79 -24.45
C LYS A 128 17.14 -10.95 -23.92
N ASP A 129 16.66 -11.22 -22.72
CA ASP A 129 15.77 -10.32 -22.00
C ASP A 129 16.55 -9.07 -21.56
N GLN A 130 16.11 -7.89 -22.01
CA GLN A 130 16.84 -6.64 -21.78
C GLN A 130 17.04 -6.32 -20.29
N LEU A 131 16.09 -6.67 -19.41
CA LEU A 131 16.26 -6.44 -17.97
C LEU A 131 17.34 -7.36 -17.40
N ASN A 132 17.33 -8.65 -17.75
CA ASN A 132 18.39 -9.59 -17.36
C ASN A 132 19.77 -9.14 -17.89
N MET A 133 19.83 -8.66 -19.14
CA MET A 133 21.04 -8.09 -19.72
C MET A 133 21.52 -6.85 -18.96
N ALA A 134 20.60 -5.96 -18.56
CA ALA A 134 20.91 -4.77 -17.78
C ALA A 134 21.46 -5.12 -16.40
N LYS A 135 20.83 -6.07 -15.68
CA LYS A 135 21.30 -6.58 -14.38
C LYS A 135 22.72 -7.14 -14.44
N LYS A 136 23.13 -7.77 -15.56
CA LYS A 136 24.52 -8.24 -15.74
C LYS A 136 25.55 -7.10 -15.85
N LYS A 137 25.14 -5.92 -16.33
CA LYS A 137 26.04 -4.81 -16.66
C LYS A 137 26.02 -3.68 -15.63
N ILE A 138 24.88 -3.44 -14.98
CA ILE A 138 24.65 -2.27 -14.12
C ILE A 138 24.65 -2.71 -12.66
N PHE A 139 25.60 -2.19 -11.89
CA PHE A 139 25.88 -2.64 -10.53
C PHE A 139 24.68 -2.50 -9.59
N PHE A 140 24.00 -1.36 -9.56
CA PHE A 140 22.89 -1.15 -8.63
C PHE A 140 21.69 -2.07 -8.91
N LEU A 141 21.50 -2.49 -10.17
CA LEU A 141 20.46 -3.45 -10.55
C LEU A 141 20.76 -4.88 -10.07
N GLN A 142 22.00 -5.20 -9.72
CA GLN A 142 22.38 -6.49 -9.14
C GLN A 142 21.87 -6.65 -7.70
N GLU A 143 21.58 -5.54 -7.01
CA GLU A 143 20.98 -5.56 -5.68
C GLU A 143 19.49 -5.95 -5.71
N PHE A 144 18.86 -5.93 -6.88
CA PHE A 144 17.48 -6.36 -7.07
C PHE A 144 17.41 -7.85 -7.40
N LEU A 145 16.67 -8.58 -6.57
CA LEU A 145 16.30 -9.97 -6.77
C LEU A 145 15.01 -10.07 -7.60
N GLU A 146 14.89 -11.13 -8.37
CA GLU A 146 13.70 -11.47 -9.15
C GLU A 146 13.55 -13.00 -9.17
N GLY A 147 12.31 -13.51 -9.20
CA GLY A 147 12.04 -14.93 -9.40
C GLY A 147 12.34 -15.38 -10.84
N PRO A 148 12.49 -16.70 -11.08
CA PRO A 148 12.68 -17.21 -12.42
C PRO A 148 11.42 -16.96 -13.28
N LEU A 149 11.62 -16.60 -14.56
CA LEU A 149 10.53 -16.37 -15.52
C LEU A 149 10.06 -17.72 -16.10
N GLU A 150 9.36 -18.51 -15.28
CA GLU A 150 8.85 -19.85 -15.62
C GLU A 150 7.44 -19.83 -16.23
N PHE A 151 6.94 -18.66 -16.58
CA PHE A 151 5.63 -18.43 -17.20
C PHE A 151 5.79 -17.78 -18.58
N LYS A 152 4.75 -17.88 -19.42
CA LYS A 152 4.73 -17.30 -20.78
C LYS A 152 4.96 -15.77 -20.74
N PRO A 153 5.66 -15.17 -21.73
CA PRO A 153 5.73 -13.72 -21.89
C PRO A 153 4.35 -13.07 -21.84
N THR A 154 4.23 -11.99 -21.05
CA THR A 154 2.94 -11.40 -20.65
C THR A 154 2.40 -10.38 -21.65
N TYR A 155 3.16 -10.04 -22.67
CA TYR A 155 2.83 -9.09 -23.73
C TYR A 155 3.35 -9.61 -25.07
N LYS A 156 2.74 -9.36 -26.23
CA LYS A 156 1.47 -8.68 -26.48
C LYS A 156 0.44 -9.68 -26.99
N PHE A 157 -0.73 -9.72 -26.38
CA PHE A 157 -1.84 -10.57 -26.80
C PHE A 157 -2.85 -9.82 -27.67
N ASP A 158 -3.60 -10.56 -28.49
CA ASP A 158 -4.84 -10.04 -29.05
C ASP A 158 -5.91 -9.98 -27.94
N LEU A 159 -6.79 -8.99 -28.00
CA LEU A 159 -7.84 -8.83 -26.99
C LEU A 159 -8.79 -10.04 -27.01
N HIS A 160 -9.24 -10.45 -25.84
CA HIS A 160 -10.13 -11.60 -25.62
C HIS A 160 -9.55 -12.93 -26.15
N SER A 161 -8.22 -13.07 -26.08
CA SER A 161 -7.50 -14.21 -26.63
C SER A 161 -6.21 -14.51 -25.86
N ASP A 162 -5.72 -15.74 -26.02
CA ASP A 162 -4.38 -16.18 -25.61
C ASP A 162 -3.39 -16.21 -26.79
N GLU A 163 -3.84 -15.78 -27.96
CA GLU A 163 -2.99 -15.61 -29.14
C GLU A 163 -2.15 -14.34 -29.05
N TYR A 164 -0.87 -14.45 -29.39
CA TYR A 164 0.03 -13.32 -29.47
C TYR A 164 -0.20 -12.49 -30.73
N ASP A 165 -0.05 -11.17 -30.60
CA ASP A 165 -0.30 -10.11 -31.61
C ASP A 165 -0.30 -10.61 -33.06
N THR A 166 -1.51 -10.78 -33.61
CA THR A 166 -1.72 -11.17 -35.01
C THR A 166 -1.84 -9.98 -35.95
N SER A 167 -1.80 -8.75 -35.42
CA SER A 167 -1.85 -7.53 -36.22
C SER A 167 -0.66 -7.40 -37.17
N GLU A 168 -0.73 -6.48 -38.12
CA GLU A 168 0.35 -6.20 -39.08
C GLU A 168 1.69 -5.87 -38.40
N LYS A 169 1.65 -5.31 -37.18
CA LYS A 169 2.84 -4.93 -36.41
C LYS A 169 3.59 -6.14 -35.84
N LYS A 170 2.91 -7.29 -35.65
CA LYS A 170 3.46 -8.56 -35.16
C LYS A 170 4.49 -8.38 -34.03
N ARG A 171 4.10 -7.68 -32.96
CA ARG A 171 5.01 -7.39 -31.84
C ARG A 171 5.52 -8.71 -31.24
N LYS A 172 6.84 -8.77 -31.00
CA LYS A 172 7.46 -9.94 -30.37
C LYS A 172 6.92 -10.12 -28.95
N PRO A 173 6.60 -11.36 -28.53
CA PRO A 173 6.32 -11.64 -27.14
C PRO A 173 7.45 -11.19 -26.21
N ALA A 174 7.14 -10.62 -25.05
CA ALA A 174 8.09 -10.13 -24.06
C ALA A 174 7.51 -10.17 -22.63
N TRP A 175 8.38 -10.33 -21.63
CA TRP A 175 8.05 -10.14 -20.22
C TRP A 175 8.21 -8.67 -19.85
N THR A 176 7.16 -7.90 -20.15
CA THR A 176 7.10 -6.46 -19.84
C THR A 176 6.72 -6.22 -18.39
N ASP A 177 5.92 -7.11 -17.81
CA ASP A 177 5.34 -7.00 -16.48
C ASP A 177 6.20 -7.78 -15.47
N ARG A 178 6.83 -7.09 -14.53
CA ARG A 178 7.90 -7.66 -13.69
C ARG A 178 7.72 -7.30 -12.22
N ILE A 179 8.21 -8.15 -11.32
CA ILE A 179 8.24 -7.91 -9.87
C ILE A 179 9.63 -8.23 -9.33
N LEU A 180 10.34 -7.19 -8.93
CA LEU A 180 11.67 -7.26 -8.32
C LEU A 180 11.61 -6.77 -6.88
N TRP A 181 12.59 -7.17 -6.07
CA TRP A 181 12.72 -6.67 -4.72
C TRP A 181 14.18 -6.53 -4.31
N ARG A 182 14.44 -5.63 -3.37
CA ARG A 182 15.75 -5.37 -2.80
C ARG A 182 15.65 -5.35 -1.29
N VAL A 183 16.54 -6.06 -0.62
CA VAL A 183 16.72 -6.00 0.83
C VAL A 183 18.03 -5.25 1.09
N LYS A 184 17.97 -4.15 1.84
CA LYS A 184 19.16 -3.40 2.24
C LYS A 184 19.89 -4.20 3.33
N SER A 185 21.11 -4.64 3.03
CA SER A 185 21.97 -5.25 4.05
C SER A 185 22.33 -4.22 5.13
N PRO A 186 22.35 -4.60 6.42
CA PRO A 186 22.90 -3.73 7.45
C PRO A 186 24.36 -3.39 7.12
N PRO A 187 24.82 -2.15 7.34
CA PRO A 187 26.18 -1.74 7.04
C PRO A 187 27.25 -2.46 7.89
N SER A 188 26.85 -3.13 8.98
CA SER A 188 27.75 -3.95 9.82
C SER A 188 26.95 -4.96 10.66
N PRO A 189 27.50 -6.14 11.01
CA PRO A 189 26.87 -7.00 12.00
C PRO A 189 26.74 -6.24 13.33
N PRO A 190 25.61 -6.35 14.06
CA PRO A 190 25.44 -5.66 15.33
C PRO A 190 26.56 -6.08 16.30
N PRO A 191 27.10 -5.15 17.10
CA PRO A 191 28.07 -5.48 18.12
C PRO A 191 27.50 -6.55 19.06
N GLN A 192 28.31 -7.54 19.42
CA GLN A 192 27.90 -8.64 20.31
C GLN A 192 27.31 -8.06 21.60
N GLY A 193 26.02 -8.31 21.85
CA GLY A 193 25.31 -7.87 23.06
C GLY A 193 24.38 -6.66 22.90
N ALA A 194 24.31 -6.03 21.72
CA ALA A 194 23.18 -5.14 21.42
C ALA A 194 21.92 -5.99 21.10
N PRO A 195 20.71 -5.58 21.50
CA PRO A 195 19.50 -6.15 20.90
C PRO A 195 19.63 -5.96 19.40
N GLY A 196 19.81 -7.06 18.67
CA GLY A 196 20.10 -7.02 17.24
C GLY A 196 19.06 -6.15 16.55
N GLU A 197 19.49 -5.31 15.61
CA GLU A 197 18.56 -4.71 14.65
C GLU A 197 17.67 -5.85 14.15
N GLY A 198 16.39 -5.78 14.49
CA GLY A 198 15.45 -6.88 14.24
C GLY A 198 15.59 -7.36 12.79
N GLY A 199 15.77 -8.65 12.60
CA GLY A 199 15.94 -9.19 11.26
C GLY A 199 14.65 -9.06 10.46
N LEU A 200 14.73 -8.40 9.30
CA LEU A 200 13.75 -8.55 8.23
C LEU A 200 14.34 -9.45 7.15
N SER A 201 13.66 -10.55 6.85
CA SER A 201 14.01 -11.41 5.72
C SER A 201 12.79 -11.66 4.85
N VAL A 202 13.03 -11.78 3.55
CA VAL A 202 12.00 -11.99 2.54
C VAL A 202 12.32 -13.23 1.73
N SER A 203 11.31 -14.04 1.45
CA SER A 203 11.43 -15.18 0.55
C SER A 203 10.28 -15.17 -0.44
N LEU A 204 10.60 -15.36 -1.72
CA LEU A 204 9.61 -15.54 -2.77
C LEU A 204 8.97 -16.93 -2.63
N ARG A 205 7.64 -16.98 -2.64
CA ARG A 205 6.84 -18.22 -2.57
C ARG A 205 6.30 -18.62 -3.93
N SER A 206 5.83 -17.66 -4.73
CA SER A 206 5.33 -17.91 -6.09
C SER A 206 5.53 -16.69 -6.97
N TYR A 207 5.85 -16.89 -8.25
CA TYR A 207 5.92 -15.84 -9.27
C TYR A 207 5.36 -16.39 -10.59
N THR A 208 4.21 -15.86 -11.02
CA THR A 208 3.46 -16.41 -12.16
C THR A 208 2.62 -15.35 -12.86
N SER A 209 2.16 -15.66 -14.07
CA SER A 209 1.14 -14.90 -14.80
C SER A 209 -0.20 -15.64 -14.86
N HIS A 210 -1.26 -14.91 -15.17
CA HIS A 210 -2.63 -15.43 -15.20
C HIS A 210 -3.25 -15.29 -16.59
N MET A 211 -3.32 -16.41 -17.32
CA MET A 211 -3.84 -16.44 -18.69
C MET A 211 -5.36 -16.28 -18.78
N ASP A 212 -6.09 -16.65 -17.72
CA ASP A 212 -7.56 -16.61 -17.65
C ASP A 212 -8.18 -15.19 -17.78
N TYR A 213 -7.35 -14.14 -17.72
CA TYR A 213 -7.76 -12.75 -17.92
C TYR A 213 -7.39 -12.28 -19.33
N ASP A 214 -8.38 -11.86 -20.12
CA ASP A 214 -8.20 -11.62 -21.56
C ASP A 214 -8.67 -10.23 -22.04
N ILE A 215 -9.15 -9.38 -21.13
CA ILE A 215 -9.63 -8.02 -21.47
C ILE A 215 -8.52 -7.04 -21.88
N SER A 216 -7.26 -7.40 -21.64
CA SER A 216 -6.07 -6.58 -21.89
C SER A 216 -5.13 -7.32 -22.84
N ASP A 217 -4.29 -6.57 -23.56
CA ASP A 217 -3.19 -7.13 -24.35
C ASP A 217 -1.98 -7.55 -23.49
N HIS A 218 -2.09 -7.35 -22.16
CA HIS A 218 -1.19 -7.86 -21.13
C HIS A 218 -1.88 -8.89 -20.23
N LYS A 219 -1.12 -9.87 -19.74
CA LYS A 219 -1.59 -10.83 -18.73
C LYS A 219 -1.14 -10.43 -17.32
N PRO A 220 -2.03 -10.45 -16.30
CA PRO A 220 -1.66 -10.11 -14.93
C PRO A 220 -0.51 -10.96 -14.40
N VAL A 221 0.37 -10.35 -13.60
CA VAL A 221 1.50 -11.02 -12.92
C VAL A 221 1.34 -10.90 -11.41
N THR A 222 1.60 -12.00 -10.70
CA THR A 222 1.55 -12.04 -9.24
C THR A 222 2.85 -12.59 -8.66
N GLY A 223 3.34 -11.94 -7.61
CA GLY A 223 4.42 -12.41 -6.76
C GLY A 223 3.91 -12.55 -5.32
N THR A 224 4.03 -13.74 -4.73
CA THR A 224 3.69 -13.97 -3.31
C THR A 224 4.97 -14.09 -2.51
N PHE A 225 5.07 -13.34 -1.42
CA PHE A 225 6.26 -13.28 -0.58
C PHE A 225 5.92 -13.67 0.86
N GLU A 226 6.82 -14.40 1.51
CA GLU A 226 6.82 -14.54 2.96
C GLU A 226 7.87 -13.60 3.54
N LEU A 227 7.40 -12.70 4.41
CA LEU A 227 8.24 -11.78 5.17
C LEU A 227 8.33 -12.30 6.61
N LYS A 228 9.54 -12.62 7.06
CA LYS A 228 9.82 -12.86 8.47
C LYS A 228 10.37 -11.58 9.06
N VAL A 229 9.62 -11.04 10.01
CA VAL A 229 9.92 -9.76 10.65
C VAL A 229 10.08 -10.02 12.14
N GLN A 230 11.22 -9.65 12.71
CA GLN A 230 11.36 -9.52 14.16
C GLN A 230 10.85 -8.13 14.56
N PRO A 231 9.66 -8.01 15.17
CA PRO A 231 9.08 -6.70 15.42
C PRO A 231 9.99 -5.86 16.32
N LEU A 232 10.27 -4.62 15.91
CA LEU A 232 10.89 -3.62 16.80
C LEU A 232 9.87 -3.09 17.81
N TRP A 233 8.57 -3.28 17.52
CA TRP A 233 7.44 -2.94 18.39
C TRP A 233 6.55 -4.16 18.55
N ALA A 234 6.48 -4.70 19.77
CA ALA A 234 5.61 -5.82 20.10
C ALA A 234 4.16 -5.37 20.32
N ASP A 235 3.98 -4.17 20.87
CA ASP A 235 2.67 -3.63 21.26
C ASP A 235 2.25 -2.44 20.37
N PRO A 236 0.94 -2.23 20.18
CA PRO A 236 0.39 -0.98 19.63
C PRO A 236 0.84 0.25 20.41
N LEU A 237 0.94 1.41 19.75
CA LEU A 237 1.25 2.67 20.46
C LEU A 237 0.08 3.13 21.32
N VAL A 238 -1.15 2.72 20.98
CA VAL A 238 -2.34 3.03 21.75
C VAL A 238 -3.17 1.77 21.95
N LEU A 239 -3.49 1.47 23.21
CA LEU A 239 -4.43 0.42 23.58
C LEU A 239 -5.78 1.07 23.90
N LEU A 240 -6.84 0.62 23.22
CA LEU A 240 -8.20 1.15 23.35
C LEU A 240 -9.09 0.15 24.08
N CYS A 241 -9.81 0.63 25.09
CA CYS A 241 -10.72 -0.15 25.91
C CYS A 241 -12.09 0.54 25.95
N PRO A 242 -13.13 0.01 25.27
CA PRO A 242 -14.50 0.47 25.50
C PRO A 242 -14.89 0.17 26.94
N VAL A 243 -15.49 1.14 27.63
CA VAL A 243 -15.89 0.99 29.03
C VAL A 243 -17.39 0.69 29.11
N GLY A 244 -17.72 -0.33 29.89
CA GLY A 244 -19.11 -0.68 30.17
C GLY A 244 -19.87 -1.21 28.96
N THR A 245 -21.19 -1.02 28.97
CA THR A 245 -22.08 -1.45 27.89
C THR A 245 -22.58 -0.24 27.11
N TRP A 246 -22.52 -0.29 25.78
CA TRP A 246 -22.87 0.84 24.94
C TRP A 246 -24.29 0.72 24.40
N SER A 247 -24.98 1.87 24.35
CA SER A 247 -26.33 2.03 23.80
C SER A 247 -26.37 3.29 22.97
N ALA A 248 -27.13 3.29 21.88
CA ALA A 248 -27.28 4.48 21.03
C ALA A 248 -27.98 5.67 21.71
N GLU A 249 -28.42 5.52 22.96
CA GLU A 249 -29.14 6.54 23.74
C GLU A 249 -28.28 7.16 24.85
N GLN A 250 -27.04 6.69 25.05
CA GLN A 250 -26.17 7.13 26.15
C GLN A 250 -24.79 7.44 25.62
N ASP A 251 -24.13 8.41 26.24
CA ASP A 251 -22.73 8.70 25.94
C ASP A 251 -21.88 7.45 26.23
N ALA A 252 -20.94 7.19 25.33
CA ALA A 252 -20.07 6.04 25.39
C ALA A 252 -18.68 6.46 25.86
N THR A 253 -18.13 5.77 26.86
CA THR A 253 -16.79 6.06 27.39
C THR A 253 -15.75 5.14 26.76
N VAL A 254 -14.67 5.74 26.29
CA VAL A 254 -13.46 5.02 25.85
C VAL A 254 -12.33 5.33 26.80
N SER A 255 -11.70 4.29 27.36
CA SER A 255 -10.41 4.43 28.03
C SER A 255 -9.29 4.06 27.07
N TYR A 256 -8.16 4.75 27.14
CA TYR A 256 -6.98 4.40 26.35
C TYR A 256 -5.69 4.66 27.11
N VAL A 257 -4.66 3.89 26.75
CA VAL A 257 -3.31 4.03 27.26
C VAL A 257 -2.37 4.20 26.07
N THR A 258 -1.45 5.14 26.18
CA THR A 258 -0.42 5.40 25.18
C THR A 258 0.91 4.79 25.62
N ALA A 259 1.69 4.26 24.68
CA ALA A 259 3.07 3.88 24.93
C ALA A 259 3.89 5.09 25.44
N PRO A 260 4.86 4.90 26.36
CA PRO A 260 5.59 6.01 26.98
C PRO A 260 6.29 6.96 26.00
N GLU A 261 6.77 6.44 24.87
CA GLU A 261 7.44 7.17 23.80
C GLU A 261 6.49 7.82 22.80
N PHE A 262 5.19 7.53 22.88
CA PHE A 262 4.20 8.05 21.95
C PHE A 262 3.82 9.49 22.28
N VAL A 263 4.07 10.40 21.34
CA VAL A 263 3.69 11.81 21.47
C VAL A 263 2.36 12.04 20.74
N SER A 264 1.29 12.19 21.50
CA SER A 264 -0.04 12.53 20.98
C SER A 264 -0.10 13.96 20.45
N SER A 265 -0.88 14.19 19.40
CA SER A 265 -1.16 15.53 18.84
C SER A 265 -2.58 16.00 19.13
N ALA A 266 -2.81 17.31 19.11
CA ALA A 266 -4.17 17.91 19.12
C ALA A 266 -5.02 17.44 17.92
N TRP A 267 -4.35 17.06 16.83
CA TRP A 267 -4.97 16.55 15.60
C TRP A 267 -5.14 15.02 15.60
N ASP A 268 -4.91 14.33 16.72
CA ASP A 268 -5.22 12.91 16.82
C ASP A 268 -6.70 12.72 17.15
N TRP A 269 -7.31 11.65 16.63
CA TRP A 269 -8.71 11.33 16.92
C TRP A 269 -8.93 9.86 17.23
N ILE A 270 -9.99 9.59 18.00
CA ILE A 270 -10.54 8.24 18.16
C ILE A 270 -11.82 8.18 17.34
N GLY A 271 -11.83 7.31 16.33
CA GLY A 271 -12.99 7.05 15.48
C GLY A 271 -13.73 5.78 15.89
N LEU A 272 -15.05 5.79 15.73
CA LEU A 272 -15.90 4.61 15.75
C LEU A 272 -16.12 4.13 14.31
N TYR A 273 -15.72 2.90 14.00
CA TYR A 273 -15.75 2.34 12.66
C TYR A 273 -16.68 1.13 12.61
N LYS A 274 -17.36 0.91 11.48
CA LYS A 274 -17.98 -0.40 11.23
C LYS A 274 -16.88 -1.46 11.14
N VAL A 275 -17.13 -2.69 11.60
CA VAL A 275 -16.16 -3.80 11.46
C VAL A 275 -15.71 -4.05 10.00
N THR A 276 -16.47 -3.57 9.01
CA THR A 276 -16.18 -3.70 7.58
C THR A 276 -15.51 -2.46 6.95
N PHE A 277 -14.99 -1.52 7.76
CA PHE A 277 -14.38 -0.29 7.24
C PHE A 277 -13.19 -0.59 6.30
N GLN A 278 -12.99 0.25 5.28
CA GLN A 278 -11.97 0.06 4.25
C GLN A 278 -10.90 1.15 4.28
N HIS A 279 -11.21 2.30 4.86
CA HIS A 279 -10.32 3.46 4.95
C HIS A 279 -10.38 4.12 6.33
N ALA A 280 -9.28 4.79 6.74
CA ALA A 280 -9.20 5.47 8.03
C ALA A 280 -10.23 6.62 8.20
N ASN A 281 -10.81 7.08 7.09
CA ASN A 281 -11.84 8.12 7.05
C ASN A 281 -13.28 7.55 6.99
N ASP A 282 -13.45 6.22 7.01
CA ASP A 282 -14.75 5.56 7.02
C ASP A 282 -15.37 5.51 8.43
N TYR A 283 -14.94 6.40 9.33
CA TYR A 283 -15.51 6.48 10.66
C TYR A 283 -16.99 6.89 10.57
N VAL A 284 -17.79 6.30 11.45
CA VAL A 284 -19.19 6.67 11.69
C VAL A 284 -19.24 7.99 12.45
N MET A 285 -18.41 8.09 13.49
CA MET A 285 -18.18 9.30 14.28
C MET A 285 -16.74 9.29 14.80
N TYR A 286 -16.25 10.43 15.26
CA TYR A 286 -14.94 10.56 15.87
C TYR A 286 -14.95 11.64 16.95
N VAL A 287 -13.92 11.63 17.79
CA VAL A 287 -13.62 12.70 18.74
C VAL A 287 -12.15 13.03 18.71
N TRP A 288 -11.83 14.31 18.82
CA TRP A 288 -10.46 14.77 19.00
C TRP A 288 -9.97 14.37 20.38
N VAL A 289 -8.77 13.79 20.43
CA VAL A 289 -8.23 13.17 21.64
C VAL A 289 -7.99 14.22 22.73
N GLN A 290 -7.31 15.33 22.41
CA GLN A 290 -6.97 16.34 23.42
C GLN A 290 -8.18 17.16 23.89
N ASP A 291 -9.09 17.53 22.99
CA ASP A 291 -10.25 18.35 23.33
C ASP A 291 -11.30 17.61 24.17
N ASN A 292 -11.29 16.27 24.12
CA ASN A 292 -12.27 15.43 24.81
C ASN A 292 -11.65 14.61 25.96
N GLU A 293 -10.40 14.86 26.35
CA GLU A 293 -9.75 14.17 27.47
C GLU A 293 -10.38 14.62 28.80
N ILE A 294 -11.13 13.74 29.47
CA ILE A 294 -11.88 14.10 30.70
C ILE A 294 -11.08 13.78 31.96
N SER A 295 -10.27 12.73 31.92
CA SER A 295 -9.45 12.35 33.06
C SER A 295 -8.17 11.66 32.59
N SER A 296 -7.11 11.90 33.35
CA SER A 296 -5.84 11.19 33.26
C SER A 296 -5.48 10.74 34.66
N ARG A 297 -5.51 9.42 34.90
CA ARG A 297 -5.09 8.80 36.17
C ARG A 297 -4.16 7.65 35.86
N GLU A 298 -2.96 7.67 36.43
CA GLU A 298 -1.97 6.59 36.28
C GLU A 298 -1.67 6.22 34.81
N GLY A 299 -1.73 7.20 33.90
CA GLY A 299 -1.48 6.99 32.47
C GLY A 299 -2.69 6.49 31.67
N VAL A 300 -3.82 6.18 32.32
CA VAL A 300 -5.09 5.88 31.67
C VAL A 300 -5.83 7.19 31.40
N LYS A 301 -6.19 7.39 30.13
CA LYS A 301 -6.93 8.56 29.65
C LYS A 301 -8.34 8.15 29.24
N GLN A 302 -9.30 9.07 29.31
CA GLN A 302 -10.69 8.82 28.92
C GLN A 302 -11.25 9.89 28.00
N VAL A 303 -12.02 9.47 27.00
CA VAL A 303 -12.85 10.32 26.12
C VAL A 303 -14.29 9.84 26.11
N TYR A 304 -15.24 10.75 25.85
CA TYR A 304 -16.64 10.43 25.58
C TYR A 304 -16.93 10.50 24.08
N LEU A 305 -17.69 9.53 23.58
CA LEU A 305 -18.39 9.61 22.30
C LEU A 305 -19.85 10.00 22.61
N GLY A 306 -20.27 11.18 22.15
CA GLY A 306 -21.62 11.67 22.41
C GLY A 306 -22.71 10.81 21.79
N ALA A 307 -23.80 10.58 22.55
CA ALA A 307 -24.92 9.72 22.16
C ALA A 307 -25.52 10.09 20.78
N GLU A 308 -25.56 11.38 20.45
CA GLU A 308 -26.10 11.89 19.18
C GLU A 308 -25.32 11.41 17.94
N GLY A 309 -24.05 11.04 18.11
CA GLY A 309 -23.21 10.47 17.05
C GLY A 309 -23.28 8.95 16.95
N LEU A 310 -23.86 8.26 17.94
CA LEU A 310 -23.93 6.80 17.95
C LEU A 310 -25.01 6.27 17.00
N PRO A 311 -24.76 5.18 16.25
CA PRO A 311 -25.75 4.60 15.35
C PRO A 311 -27.01 4.11 16.07
N ARG A 312 -28.15 4.74 15.79
CA ARG A 312 -29.46 4.36 16.37
C ARG A 312 -29.85 2.91 16.11
N ALA A 313 -29.47 2.35 14.97
CA ALA A 313 -29.71 0.95 14.64
C ALA A 313 -28.85 -0.04 15.45
N GLY A 314 -27.89 0.46 16.24
CA GLY A 314 -26.88 -0.36 16.90
C GLY A 314 -26.00 -1.09 15.89
N GLY A 315 -25.27 -2.09 16.38
CA GLY A 315 -24.40 -2.94 15.57
C GLY A 315 -23.06 -3.21 16.22
N GLU A 316 -22.19 -3.89 15.47
CA GLU A 316 -20.83 -4.20 15.86
C GLU A 316 -19.84 -3.22 15.21
N PHE A 317 -18.96 -2.64 16.03
CA PHE A 317 -18.05 -1.58 15.64
C PHE A 317 -16.65 -1.82 16.18
N LEU A 318 -15.68 -1.03 15.73
CA LEU A 318 -14.31 -0.98 16.22
C LEU A 318 -13.98 0.45 16.61
N LEU A 319 -13.15 0.62 17.64
CA LEU A 319 -12.50 1.89 17.92
C LEU A 319 -11.13 1.91 17.25
N GLY A 320 -10.80 3.00 16.59
CA GLY A 320 -9.48 3.24 16.01
C GLY A 320 -8.91 4.56 16.47
N TYR A 321 -7.69 4.55 17.02
CA TYR A 321 -6.94 5.77 17.34
C TYR A 321 -6.09 6.11 16.12
N TYR A 322 -6.36 7.25 15.49
CA TYR A 322 -5.56 7.76 14.38
C TYR A 322 -4.58 8.81 14.87
N SER A 323 -3.30 8.61 14.56
CA SER A 323 -2.25 9.59 14.81
C SER A 323 -2.04 10.45 13.56
N ASN A 324 -2.20 11.77 13.69
CA ASN A 324 -1.97 12.68 12.57
C ASN A 324 -0.49 12.74 12.18
N ALA A 325 0.42 12.76 13.15
CA ALA A 325 1.86 12.78 12.89
C ALA A 325 2.32 11.54 12.10
N LEU A 326 1.82 10.37 12.48
CA LEU A 326 2.16 9.10 11.83
C LEU A 326 1.26 8.77 10.63
N ARG A 327 0.21 9.58 10.36
CA ARG A 327 -0.80 9.38 9.31
C ARG A 327 -1.31 7.93 9.24
N SER A 328 -1.69 7.37 10.37
CA SER A 328 -2.06 5.95 10.48
C SER A 328 -2.90 5.68 11.73
N ILE A 329 -3.66 4.58 11.70
CA ILE A 329 -4.32 4.02 12.88
C ILE A 329 -3.26 3.30 13.71
N VAL A 330 -2.99 3.79 14.92
CA VAL A 330 -1.91 3.29 15.80
C VAL A 330 -2.42 2.50 17.00
N GLY A 331 -3.74 2.34 17.09
CA GLY A 331 -4.44 1.51 18.06
C GLY A 331 -5.80 1.09 17.51
N ILE A 332 -6.19 -0.17 17.74
CA ILE A 332 -7.51 -0.69 17.37
C ILE A 332 -8.05 -1.51 18.54
N SER A 333 -9.33 -1.37 18.87
CA SER A 333 -9.97 -2.15 19.93
C SER A 333 -10.39 -3.55 19.44
N GLN A 334 -10.80 -4.40 20.37
CA GLN A 334 -11.71 -5.51 20.06
C GLN A 334 -13.07 -4.96 19.57
N PRO A 335 -13.89 -5.77 18.87
CA PRO A 335 -15.24 -5.38 18.49
C PRO A 335 -16.06 -4.91 19.70
N VAL A 336 -16.79 -3.81 19.53
CA VAL A 336 -17.71 -3.24 20.52
C VAL A 336 -19.13 -3.31 19.98
N GLN A 337 -20.05 -3.83 20.80
CA GLN A 337 -21.47 -3.89 20.47
C GLN A 337 -22.18 -2.63 20.96
N VAL A 338 -22.78 -1.88 20.05
CA VAL A 338 -23.72 -0.79 20.37
C VAL A 338 -25.14 -1.35 20.32
N ARG A 339 -25.88 -1.21 21.42
CA ARG A 339 -27.30 -1.61 21.48
C ARG A 339 -28.16 -0.58 20.71
N PRO A 340 -29.15 -1.04 19.92
CA PRO A 340 -30.05 -0.15 19.21
C PRO A 340 -30.87 0.71 20.18
N SER A 341 -31.30 1.87 19.71
CA SER A 341 -32.29 2.68 20.43
C SER A 341 -33.62 1.91 20.54
N GLN A 342 -34.25 2.00 21.71
CA GLN A 342 -35.58 1.41 21.94
C GLN A 342 -36.71 2.34 21.47
N ARG A 343 -36.38 3.57 21.06
CA ARG A 343 -37.35 4.51 20.50
C ARG A 343 -37.59 4.18 19.02
N PRO A 344 -38.86 4.20 18.54
CA PRO A 344 -39.14 4.01 17.12
C PRO A 344 -38.35 5.01 16.28
N VAL A 345 -37.80 4.56 15.15
CA VAL A 345 -37.33 5.49 14.11
C VAL A 345 -38.57 6.24 13.63
N GLU A 346 -38.74 7.49 14.05
CA GLU A 346 -39.77 8.36 13.49
C GLU A 346 -39.49 8.47 11.98
N GLN A 347 -40.34 7.83 11.18
CA GLN A 347 -40.39 8.10 9.75
C GLN A 347 -40.82 9.55 9.62
N HIS A 348 -39.91 10.43 9.23
CA HIS A 348 -40.28 11.78 8.81
C HIS A 348 -41.28 11.66 7.65
N VAL A 349 -42.56 11.82 7.96
CA VAL A 349 -43.62 12.00 6.97
C VAL A 349 -43.33 13.31 6.28
N GLY A 350 -42.91 13.23 5.02
CA GLY A 350 -42.53 14.37 4.21
C GLY A 350 -43.66 15.38 4.10
N TRP A 351 -43.38 16.61 4.52
CA TRP A 351 -44.07 17.80 4.01
C TRP A 351 -43.07 18.56 3.15
N GLY A 352 -43.43 18.71 1.88
CA GLY A 352 -42.60 19.32 0.85
C GLY A 352 -42.27 20.79 1.17
N GLY A 353 -40.97 21.08 1.20
CA GLY A 353 -40.37 22.39 1.23
C GLY A 353 -38.90 22.25 0.83
N PRO A 354 -38.30 23.22 0.11
CA PRO A 354 -37.04 23.02 -0.59
C PRO A 354 -35.90 22.70 0.38
N SER A 355 -35.14 21.67 0.02
CA SER A 355 -34.07 21.06 0.82
C SER A 355 -32.93 22.05 1.12
N SER A 356 -32.95 22.66 2.29
CA SER A 356 -31.76 23.23 2.92
C SER A 356 -31.21 22.22 3.94
N THR A 357 -30.60 21.14 3.45
CA THR A 357 -29.72 20.30 4.29
C THR A 357 -28.42 21.06 4.53
N GLU A 358 -28.45 22.03 5.44
CA GLU A 358 -27.26 22.37 6.22
C GLU A 358 -26.99 21.21 7.16
N ARG A 359 -26.18 20.27 6.69
CA ARG A 359 -25.42 19.40 7.59
C ARG A 359 -24.62 20.33 8.48
N LEU A 360 -24.86 20.30 9.79
CA LEU A 360 -23.87 20.75 10.76
C LEU A 360 -22.55 20.05 10.41
N ARG A 361 -21.67 20.79 9.75
CA ARG A 361 -20.31 20.36 9.44
C ARG A 361 -19.60 20.27 10.78
N CYS A 362 -19.52 19.07 11.37
CA CYS A 362 -18.29 18.72 12.06
C CYS A 362 -17.20 18.89 10.99
N GLU A 363 -16.35 19.88 11.18
CA GLU A 363 -15.24 20.20 10.28
C GLU A 363 -14.47 18.91 10.04
N ARG A 364 -14.53 18.40 8.80
CA ARG A 364 -13.76 17.23 8.42
C ARG A 364 -12.29 17.54 8.76
N PRO A 365 -11.58 16.66 9.47
CA PRO A 365 -10.14 16.81 9.63
C PRO A 365 -9.51 17.00 8.24
N PRO A 366 -8.59 17.95 8.07
CA PRO A 366 -7.90 18.15 6.79
C PRO A 366 -6.98 16.95 6.57
N CYS A 367 -7.48 15.94 5.87
CA CYS A 367 -6.68 14.86 5.32
C CYS A 367 -6.70 15.02 3.80
N ASP A 368 -6.00 16.05 3.30
CA ASP A 368 -5.62 16.10 1.89
C ASP A 368 -4.55 15.00 1.68
N PHE A 369 -4.89 14.02 0.85
CA PHE A 369 -3.98 13.00 0.33
C PHE A 369 -3.42 13.43 -1.01
#